data_AF-A0A8S8ZDE2-F1
#
_entry.id   AF-A0A8S8ZDE2-F1
#
_cell.length_a   1.000
_cell.length_b   1.000
_cell.length_c   1.000
_cell.angle_alpha   90.00
_cell.angle_beta   90.00
_cell.angle_gamma   90.00
#
_symmetry.space_group_name_H-M   'P 1'
#
loop_
_entity.id
_entity.type
_entity.pdbx_description
1 polymer ?
#
loop_
_entity_poly.entity_id
_entity_poly.type
_entity_poly.pdbx_seq_one_letter_code
_entity_poly.pdbx_strand_id
1 'polypeptide(L)'
;MPPKFSSDYYFLFLEQYYLLHDSFNLNTRRVVNFRVNQGVNIYLYDREGQILYYYSFSVRQMCEDIGISHLTLSKYLDKDGAFYLNSFRLTKTAIEGAKPSYLTAEELADMLLQKKKEYFKNNLLIGGNKNDSSQPLIIQEVSSGIVLNFPSGDPTT
;
A
#
# COMPACT_ATOMS: atom_id res chain seq x y z
N MET A 1 -45.33 40.00 -15.73
CA MET A 1 -45.92 39.56 -14.44
C MET A 1 -45.30 38.20 -14.13
N PRO A 2 -44.64 38.00 -12.98
CA PRO A 2 -44.10 36.69 -12.64
C PRO A 2 -45.26 35.67 -12.54
N PRO A 3 -45.04 34.40 -12.90
CA PRO A 3 -46.06 33.37 -12.81
C PRO A 3 -46.54 33.22 -11.36
N LYS A 4 -47.86 33.08 -11.16
CA LYS A 4 -48.44 32.77 -9.85
C LYS A 4 -47.91 31.41 -9.41
N PHE A 5 -47.04 31.39 -8.42
CA PHE A 5 -46.55 30.15 -7.82
C PHE A 5 -47.74 29.40 -7.18
N SER A 6 -47.95 28.14 -7.58
CA SER A 6 -48.91 27.26 -6.93
C SER A 6 -48.48 27.03 -5.47
N SER A 7 -49.44 26.95 -4.55
CA SER A 7 -49.17 26.78 -3.10
C SER A 7 -48.34 25.53 -2.79
N ASP A 8 -48.38 24.57 -3.72
CA ASP A 8 -47.77 23.26 -3.61
C ASP A 8 -46.23 23.31 -3.62
N TYR A 9 -45.64 24.46 -3.99
CA TYR A 9 -44.18 24.65 -4.06
C TYR A 9 -43.60 25.47 -2.90
N TYR A 10 -44.39 25.83 -1.89
CA TYR A 10 -43.92 26.64 -0.76
C TYR A 10 -42.74 26.01 -0.01
N PHE A 11 -42.69 24.67 0.04
CA PHE A 11 -41.60 23.92 0.66
C PHE A 11 -40.25 24.17 -0.01
N LEU A 12 -40.19 24.48 -1.31
CA LEU A 12 -38.94 24.76 -2.03
C LEU A 12 -38.32 26.09 -1.55
N PHE A 13 -39.13 27.09 -1.23
CA PHE A 13 -38.64 28.37 -0.72
C PHE A 13 -38.11 28.24 0.71
N LEU A 14 -38.75 27.41 1.53
CA LEU A 14 -38.26 27.08 2.86
C LEU A 14 -36.94 26.29 2.79
N GLU A 15 -36.86 25.29 1.91
CA GLU A 15 -35.63 24.53 1.67
C GLU A 15 -34.48 25.45 1.21
N GLN A 16 -34.75 26.35 0.27
CA GLN A 16 -33.78 27.34 -0.20
C GLN A 16 -33.34 28.29 0.94
N TYR A 17 -34.27 28.74 1.79
CA TYR A 17 -33.97 29.59 2.95
C TYR A 17 -33.03 28.89 3.94
N TYR A 18 -33.32 27.63 4.30
CA TYR A 18 -32.46 26.86 5.20
C TYR A 18 -31.11 26.48 4.58
N LEU A 19 -31.01 26.34 3.26
CA LEU A 19 -29.75 26.10 2.55
C LEU A 19 -28.82 27.33 2.49
N LEU A 20 -29.39 28.53 2.40
CA LEU A 20 -28.66 29.78 2.22
C LEU A 20 -28.38 30.53 3.53
N HIS A 21 -29.07 30.17 4.61
CA HIS A 21 -28.96 30.89 5.87
C HIS A 21 -27.77 30.37 6.69
N ASP A 22 -26.82 31.24 6.99
CA ASP A 22 -25.52 30.89 7.61
C ASP A 22 -25.61 30.16 8.95
N SER A 23 -26.73 30.32 9.68
CA SER A 23 -26.98 29.58 10.92
C SER A 23 -27.37 28.11 10.72
N PHE A 24 -27.68 27.71 9.49
CA PHE A 24 -28.07 26.36 9.10
C PHE A 24 -26.96 25.76 8.21
N ASN A 25 -25.92 25.26 8.86
CA ASN A 25 -24.89 24.53 8.14
C ASN A 25 -25.38 23.10 7.83
N LEU A 26 -25.91 22.89 6.62
CA LEU A 26 -26.22 21.55 6.10
C LEU A 26 -24.97 20.65 5.94
N ASN A 27 -23.77 21.13 6.30
CA ASN A 27 -22.61 20.27 6.55
C ASN A 27 -22.74 19.56 7.90
N THR A 28 -23.48 18.47 7.93
CA THR A 28 -23.21 17.40 8.90
C THR A 28 -22.82 16.13 8.14
N ARG A 29 -21.50 15.93 8.03
CA ARG A 29 -20.76 14.71 7.62
C ARG A 29 -20.39 14.44 6.15
N ARG A 30 -20.76 15.24 5.14
CA ARG A 30 -20.43 14.88 3.74
C ARG A 30 -19.71 15.90 2.87
N VAL A 31 -19.32 17.06 3.40
CA VAL A 31 -18.09 17.69 2.89
C VAL A 31 -16.94 16.88 3.47
N VAL A 32 -16.57 15.84 2.75
CA VAL A 32 -15.26 15.21 2.90
C VAL A 32 -14.30 16.38 2.74
N ASN A 33 -13.63 16.78 3.82
CA ASN A 33 -12.43 17.58 3.68
C ASN A 33 -11.57 16.78 2.72
N PHE A 34 -11.52 17.17 1.45
CA PHE A 34 -10.44 16.83 0.57
C PHE A 34 -9.25 17.47 1.26
N ARG A 35 -8.63 16.72 2.18
CA ARG A 35 -7.26 16.99 2.57
C ARG A 35 -6.57 16.97 1.23
N VAL A 36 -6.23 18.16 0.74
CA VAL A 36 -5.36 18.30 -0.42
C VAL A 36 -4.16 17.47 0.02
N ASN A 37 -4.04 16.25 -0.52
CA ASN A 37 -2.99 15.33 -0.14
C ASN A 37 -1.73 16.00 -0.68
N GLN A 38 -1.14 16.88 0.13
CA GLN A 38 0.17 17.43 -0.10
C GLN A 38 1.05 16.18 -0.24
N GLY A 39 1.54 15.97 -1.46
CA GLY A 39 2.27 14.77 -1.81
C GLY A 39 3.34 14.52 -0.77
N VAL A 40 3.36 13.32 -0.18
CA VAL A 40 4.39 12.96 0.79
C VAL A 40 5.65 12.70 -0.02
N ASN A 41 6.61 13.60 0.09
CA ASN A 41 7.92 13.42 -0.51
C ASN A 41 8.64 12.27 0.18
N ILE A 42 9.14 11.33 -0.60
CA ILE A 42 9.90 10.19 -0.10
C ILE A 42 11.22 10.14 -0.86
N TYR A 43 12.29 9.96 -0.09
CA TYR A 43 13.64 9.82 -0.59
C TYR A 43 14.20 8.48 -0.16
N LEU A 44 14.81 7.77 -1.11
CA LEU A 44 15.51 6.51 -0.90
C LEU A 44 17.01 6.74 -1.05
N TYR A 45 17.71 6.57 0.06
CA TYR A 45 19.15 6.69 0.12
C TYR A 45 19.82 5.35 0.39
N ASP A 46 21.13 5.33 0.18
CA ASP A 46 22.01 4.34 0.76
C ASP A 46 21.98 4.37 2.30
N ARG A 47 22.50 3.31 2.92
CA ARG A 47 22.57 3.16 4.38
C ARG A 47 23.17 4.39 5.06
N GLU A 48 24.21 4.97 4.46
CA GLU A 48 24.92 6.12 5.01
C GLU A 48 24.28 7.47 4.65
N GLY A 49 23.30 7.50 3.74
CA GLY A 49 22.70 8.76 3.27
C GLY A 49 23.55 9.51 2.24
N GLN A 50 24.67 8.95 1.77
CA GLN A 50 25.57 9.62 0.83
C GLN A 50 25.08 9.58 -0.62
N ILE A 51 24.34 8.55 -1.00
CA ILE A 51 23.85 8.33 -2.36
C ILE A 51 22.32 8.33 -2.35
N LEU A 52 21.72 9.18 -3.18
CA LEU A 52 20.28 9.21 -3.45
C LEU A 52 19.99 8.31 -4.65
N TYR A 53 19.27 7.21 -4.40
CA TYR A 53 18.86 6.29 -5.45
C TYR A 53 17.59 6.76 -6.16
N TYR A 54 16.60 7.26 -5.40
CA TYR A 54 15.33 7.70 -5.95
C TYR A 54 14.63 8.70 -5.06
N TYR A 55 13.81 9.55 -5.66
CA TYR A 55 12.91 10.43 -4.95
C TYR A 55 11.54 10.44 -5.65
N SER A 56 10.47 10.56 -4.86
CA SER A 56 9.12 10.74 -5.38
C SER A 56 8.38 11.80 -4.56
N PHE A 57 7.38 12.43 -5.18
CA PHE A 57 6.47 13.36 -4.51
C PHE A 57 5.25 12.67 -3.93
N SER A 58 5.14 11.35 -4.09
CA SER A 58 3.98 10.57 -3.68
C SER A 58 4.39 9.15 -3.29
N VAL A 59 3.77 8.65 -2.23
CA VAL A 59 3.85 7.24 -1.82
C VAL A 59 3.38 6.34 -2.95
N ARG A 60 2.31 6.73 -3.66
CA ARG A 60 1.78 5.94 -4.76
C ARG A 60 2.80 5.78 -5.89
N GLN A 61 3.45 6.88 -6.27
CA GLN A 61 4.49 6.87 -7.30
C GLN A 61 5.66 5.97 -6.90
N MET A 62 6.13 6.07 -5.65
CA MET A 62 7.18 5.19 -5.12
C MET A 62 6.79 3.70 -5.21
N CYS A 63 5.54 3.38 -4.90
CA CYS A 63 5.02 2.01 -4.97
C CYS A 63 4.95 1.49 -6.41
N GLU A 64 4.50 2.31 -7.35
CA GLU A 64 4.34 1.95 -8.75
C GLU A 64 5.69 1.80 -9.46
N ASP A 65 6.63 2.73 -9.21
CA ASP A 65 7.91 2.76 -9.92
C ASP A 65 8.91 1.71 -9.41
N ILE A 66 8.99 1.52 -8.09
CA ILE A 66 10.02 0.68 -7.46
C ILE A 66 9.43 -0.62 -6.87
N GLY A 67 8.11 -0.73 -6.74
CA GLY A 67 7.47 -1.92 -6.19
C GLY A 67 7.69 -2.10 -4.69
N ILE A 68 7.81 -1.00 -3.93
CA ILE A 68 7.80 -1.04 -2.46
C ILE A 68 6.35 -0.91 -1.98
N SER A 69 5.88 -1.83 -1.13
CA SER A 69 4.51 -1.78 -0.60
C SER A 69 4.29 -0.59 0.33
N HIS A 70 3.09 -0.01 0.31
CA HIS A 70 2.67 1.06 1.23
C HIS A 70 2.92 0.70 2.70
N LEU A 71 2.62 -0.54 3.12
CA LEU A 71 2.83 -1.00 4.50
C LEU A 71 4.32 -0.97 4.89
N THR A 72 5.18 -1.28 3.93
CA THR A 72 6.63 -1.26 4.11
C THR A 72 7.09 0.19 4.24
N LEU A 73 6.67 1.07 3.33
CA LEU A 73 6.99 2.50 3.41
C LEU A 73 6.57 3.08 4.77
N SER A 74 5.32 2.90 5.22
CA SER A 74 4.88 3.39 6.53
C SER A 74 5.73 2.85 7.69
N LYS A 75 6.12 1.57 7.65
CA LYS A 75 6.92 0.94 8.72
C LYS A 75 8.32 1.54 8.85
N TYR A 76 8.97 1.87 7.73
CA TYR A 76 10.37 2.35 7.72
C TYR A 76 10.48 3.87 7.69
N LEU A 77 9.46 4.57 7.20
CA LEU A 77 9.46 6.02 7.07
C LEU A 77 9.17 6.76 8.40
N ASP A 78 8.44 6.12 9.32
CA ASP A 78 8.09 6.68 10.63
C ASP A 78 9.06 6.24 11.75
N LYS A 79 10.03 5.36 11.44
CA LYS A 79 10.98 4.82 12.43
C LYS A 79 12.39 5.32 12.15
N ASP A 80 12.85 6.23 12.99
CA ASP A 80 14.24 6.67 12.98
C ASP A 80 15.19 5.49 13.21
N GLY A 81 16.18 5.35 12.32
CA GLY A 81 17.19 4.29 12.38
C GLY A 81 16.77 2.93 11.80
N ALA A 82 15.55 2.80 11.25
CA ALA A 82 15.13 1.57 10.58
C ALA A 82 15.63 1.55 9.12
N PHE A 83 16.40 0.52 8.77
CA PHE A 83 16.90 0.34 7.40
C PHE A 83 16.04 -0.67 6.64
N TYR A 84 15.58 -0.26 5.46
CA TYR A 84 14.91 -1.16 4.54
C TYR A 84 15.93 -2.16 3.97
N LEU A 85 15.63 -3.46 4.07
CA LEU A 85 16.54 -4.56 3.66
C LEU A 85 17.94 -4.47 4.29
N ASN A 86 18.05 -3.87 5.49
CA ASN A 86 19.31 -3.58 6.20
C ASN A 86 20.35 -2.76 5.40
N SER A 87 19.95 -2.17 4.27
CA SER A 87 20.88 -1.55 3.32
C SER A 87 20.41 -0.16 2.86
N PHE A 88 19.12 0.12 2.93
CA PHE A 88 18.55 1.35 2.39
C PHE A 88 17.89 2.19 3.48
N ARG A 89 17.99 3.51 3.34
CA ARG A 89 17.38 4.47 4.26
C ARG A 89 16.24 5.20 3.55
N LEU A 90 15.06 5.15 4.13
CA LEU A 90 13.87 5.87 3.66
C LEU A 90 13.66 7.10 4.54
N THR A 91 13.44 8.27 3.93
CA THR A 91 13.23 9.53 4.66
C THR A 91 12.20 10.41 3.97
N LYS A 92 11.53 11.28 4.74
CA LYS A 92 10.59 12.29 4.22
C LYS A 92 11.28 13.61 3.85
N THR A 93 12.51 13.81 4.34
CA THR A 93 13.30 15.02 4.16
C THR A 93 14.52 14.74 3.30
N ALA A 94 14.92 15.71 2.49
CA ALA A 94 16.14 15.62 1.72
C ALA A 94 17.37 15.70 2.65
N ILE A 95 18.40 14.91 2.37
CA ILE A 95 19.69 14.97 3.05
C ILE A 95 20.63 15.83 2.21
N GLU A 96 21.12 16.93 2.80
CA GLU A 96 22.07 17.82 2.13
C GLU A 96 23.41 17.11 1.89
N GLY A 97 23.92 17.19 0.66
CA GLY A 97 25.20 16.59 0.26
C GLY A 97 25.12 15.18 -0.36
N ALA A 98 23.94 14.60 -0.48
CA ALA A 98 23.76 13.32 -1.15
C ALA A 98 23.98 13.44 -2.68
N LYS A 99 24.71 12.49 -3.26
CA LYS A 99 24.95 12.41 -4.71
C LYS A 99 23.89 11.54 -5.39
N PRO A 100 23.33 11.94 -6.54
CA PRO A 100 22.39 11.09 -7.27
C PRO A 100 23.11 9.85 -7.84
N SER A 101 22.48 8.68 -7.77
CA SER A 101 23.10 7.42 -8.23
C SER A 101 23.04 7.22 -9.75
N TYR A 102 22.45 8.15 -10.52
CA TYR A 102 22.21 8.07 -11.96
C TYR A 102 21.54 6.77 -12.45
N LEU A 103 20.97 5.96 -11.54
CA LEU A 103 20.25 4.74 -11.87
C LEU A 103 18.85 5.09 -12.37
N THR A 104 18.37 4.33 -13.35
CA THR A 104 16.98 4.38 -13.77
C THR A 104 16.07 3.71 -12.74
N ALA A 105 14.78 4.06 -12.74
CA ALA A 105 13.81 3.45 -11.83
C ALA A 105 13.70 1.93 -12.02
N GLU A 106 13.82 1.45 -13.26
CA GLU A 106 13.79 0.03 -13.61
C GLU A 106 15.01 -0.72 -13.04
N GLU A 107 16.22 -0.21 -13.25
CA GLU A 107 17.45 -0.81 -12.70
C GLU A 107 17.42 -0.87 -11.17
N LEU A 108 16.90 0.18 -10.54
CA LEU A 108 16.72 0.25 -9.09
C LEU A 108 15.70 -0.77 -8.59
N ALA A 109 14.58 -0.94 -9.30
CA ALA A 109 13.55 -1.93 -8.96
C ALA A 109 14.12 -3.36 -9.03
N ASP A 110 14.90 -3.67 -10.07
CA ASP A 110 15.58 -4.96 -10.22
C ASP A 110 16.60 -5.20 -9.12
N MET A 111 17.43 -4.20 -8.80
CA MET A 111 18.39 -4.26 -7.69
C MET A 111 17.67 -4.54 -6.35
N LEU A 112 16.55 -3.87 -6.10
CA LEU A 112 15.76 -4.08 -4.88
C LEU A 112 15.08 -5.45 -4.86
N LEU A 113 14.64 -5.97 -6.01
CA LEU A 113 14.09 -7.31 -6.12
C LEU A 113 15.15 -8.37 -5.78
N GLN A 114 16.38 -8.21 -6.27
CA GLN A 114 17.50 -9.10 -5.93
C GLN A 114 17.82 -9.01 -4.43
N LYS A 115 17.94 -7.80 -3.88
CA LYS A 115 18.18 -7.58 -2.44
C LYS A 115 17.07 -8.15 -1.56
N LYS A 116 15.80 -8.08 -1.97
CA LYS A 116 14.69 -8.75 -1.28
C LYS A 116 14.92 -10.25 -1.24
N LYS A 117 15.24 -10.89 -2.36
CA LYS A 117 15.50 -12.34 -2.43
C LYS A 117 16.66 -12.75 -1.52
N GLU A 118 17.77 -11.99 -1.53
CA GLU A 118 18.91 -12.21 -0.64
C GLU A 118 18.51 -12.07 0.84
N TYR A 119 17.77 -11.02 1.17
CA TYR A 119 17.29 -10.77 2.53
C TYR A 119 16.40 -11.91 3.03
N PHE A 120 15.45 -12.38 2.22
CA PHE A 120 14.58 -13.51 2.60
C PHE A 120 15.38 -14.82 2.73
N LYS A 121 16.32 -15.08 1.83
CA LYS A 121 17.20 -16.26 1.91
C LYS A 121 18.04 -16.22 3.18
N ASN A 122 18.67 -15.09 3.49
CA ASN A 122 19.52 -14.95 4.66
C ASN A 122 18.74 -15.01 5.98
N ASN A 123 17.54 -14.42 6.04
CA ASN A 123 16.68 -14.54 7.23
C ASN A 123 16.06 -15.93 7.39
N LEU A 124 15.91 -16.69 6.31
CA LEU A 124 15.50 -18.09 6.38
C LEU A 124 16.64 -18.99 6.88
N LEU A 125 17.88 -18.69 6.49
CA LEU A 125 19.08 -19.43 6.88
C LEU A 125 19.56 -19.10 8.31
N ILE A 126 19.40 -17.85 8.75
CA ILE A 126 19.72 -17.40 10.11
C ILE A 126 18.47 -17.59 10.97
N GLY A 127 18.16 -18.84 11.32
CA GLY A 127 17.25 -19.21 12.41
C GLY A 127 15.96 -18.40 12.51
N GLY A 128 14.93 -18.81 11.77
CA GLY A 128 13.59 -18.25 11.87
C GLY A 128 13.13 -18.12 13.32
N ASN A 129 13.13 -16.89 13.82
CA ASN A 129 12.44 -16.53 15.04
C ASN A 129 10.95 -16.62 14.72
N LYS A 130 10.35 -17.79 15.00
CA LYS A 130 8.92 -18.04 14.93
C LYS A 130 8.24 -16.96 15.75
N ASN A 131 7.61 -15.98 15.11
CA ASN A 131 6.58 -15.07 15.66
C ASN A 131 6.08 -14.11 14.56
N ASP A 132 5.72 -14.63 13.38
CA ASP A 132 4.68 -13.98 12.58
C ASP A 132 4.15 -14.96 11.54
N SER A 133 2.82 -15.08 11.47
CA SER A 133 2.11 -16.14 10.76
C SER A 133 2.26 -16.02 9.26
N SER A 134 3.13 -16.83 8.65
CA SER A 134 3.06 -17.23 7.24
C SER A 134 3.91 -18.48 7.02
N GLN A 135 3.39 -19.64 7.43
CA GLN A 135 3.97 -20.90 6.96
C GLN A 135 3.60 -21.09 5.48
N PRO A 136 4.56 -21.36 4.58
CA PRO A 136 4.24 -21.70 3.20
C PRO A 136 3.54 -23.06 3.16
N LEU A 137 2.42 -23.14 2.42
CA LEU A 137 1.72 -24.39 2.13
C LEU A 137 2.61 -25.26 1.25
N ILE A 138 3.15 -26.34 1.82
CA ILE A 138 3.84 -27.40 1.08
C ILE A 138 2.78 -28.45 0.73
N ILE A 139 2.35 -28.49 -0.53
CA ILE A 139 1.52 -29.57 -1.06
C ILE A 139 2.47 -30.68 -1.50
N GLN A 140 2.57 -31.75 -0.73
CA GLN A 140 3.20 -33.00 -1.17
C GLN A 140 2.12 -33.92 -1.74
N GLU A 141 2.39 -34.47 -2.92
CA GLU A 141 1.59 -35.55 -3.49
C GLU A 141 1.70 -36.78 -2.56
N VAL A 142 0.64 -37.07 -1.83
CA VAL A 142 0.56 -38.30 -1.04
C VAL A 142 0.32 -39.41 -2.05
N SER A 143 1.38 -40.13 -2.42
CA SER A 143 1.28 -41.43 -3.07
C SER A 143 0.67 -42.42 -2.07
N SER A 144 -0.64 -42.29 -1.82
CA SER A 144 -1.38 -43.24 -1.00
C SER A 144 -1.44 -44.55 -1.77
N GLY A 145 -0.51 -45.46 -1.47
CA GLY A 145 -0.51 -46.85 -1.91
C GLY A 145 -1.65 -47.68 -1.29
N ILE A 146 -2.88 -47.16 -1.35
CA ILE A 146 -4.08 -47.90 -1.03
C ILE A 146 -4.81 -48.13 -2.35
N VAL A 147 -4.67 -49.34 -2.88
CA VAL A 147 -5.54 -49.83 -3.95
C VAL A 147 -6.91 -50.07 -3.31
N LEU A 148 -7.86 -49.17 -3.56
CA LEU A 148 -9.26 -49.41 -3.24
C LEU A 148 -9.84 -50.32 -4.33
N ASN A 149 -9.86 -51.62 -4.05
CA ASN A 149 -10.61 -52.59 -4.86
C ASN A 149 -12.10 -52.39 -4.60
N PHE A 150 -12.83 -51.96 -5.64
CA PHE A 150 -14.29 -51.92 -5.62
C PHE A 150 -14.84 -53.29 -6.04
N PRO A 151 -15.73 -53.93 -5.26
CA PRO A 151 -16.36 -55.16 -5.68
C PRO A 151 -17.32 -54.86 -6.85
N SER A 152 -17.11 -55.56 -7.96
CA SER A 152 -18.05 -55.63 -9.08
C SER A 152 -19.32 -56.33 -8.59
N GLY A 153 -20.42 -55.59 -8.51
CA GLY A 153 -21.73 -56.20 -8.28
C GLY A 153 -22.16 -56.93 -9.56
N ASP A 154 -22.31 -58.25 -9.48
CA ASP A 154 -22.92 -59.04 -10.55
C ASP A 154 -24.42 -58.69 -10.67
N PRO A 155 -24.96 -58.57 -11.90
CA PRO A 155 -26.35 -58.27 -12.13
C PRO A 155 -27.16 -59.57 -12.31
N THR A 156 -27.85 -60.02 -11.28
CA THR A 156 -29.04 -60.91 -11.37
C THR A 156 -29.78 -60.79 -10.03
N THR A 157 -31.06 -60.42 -9.96
CA THR A 157 -32.21 -61.10 -10.56
C THR A 157 -33.40 -60.15 -10.63
#